data_AF-A0A1Z9WHP1-F1
#
_entry.id   AF-A0A1Z9WHP1-F1
#
_cell.length_a   1.000
_cell.length_b   1.000
_cell.length_c   1.000
_cell.angle_alpha   90.00
_cell.angle_beta   90.00
_cell.angle_gamma   90.00
#
_symmetry.space_group_name_H-M   'P 1'
#
loop_
_entity.id
_entity.type
_entity.pdbx_description
1 polymer ?
#
loop_
_entity_poly.entity_id
_entity_poly.type
_entity_poly.pdbx_seq_one_letter_code
_entity_poly.pdbx_strand_id
1 'polypeptide(L)'
;MKLTLATWNHDRCMPLHDGRVSVPGVDFESHILPTGKLFPLAVQEARFDITELSISSYILQVSRGESAYTAIPAFVSRAFRH
;
A
#
# COMPACT_ATOMS: atom_id res chain seq x y z
N MET A 1 -5.86 10.61 14.13
CA MET A 1 -6.58 9.55 13.39
C MET A 1 -5.65 8.36 13.27
N LYS A 2 -6.10 7.15 13.59
CA LYS A 2 -5.29 5.95 13.46
C LYS A 2 -5.57 5.29 12.11
N LEU A 3 -4.53 4.99 11.33
CA LEU A 3 -4.63 4.34 10.01
C LEU A 3 -3.72 3.12 9.96
N THR A 4 -4.18 2.04 9.36
CA THR A 4 -3.36 0.87 9.05
C THR A 4 -2.56 1.10 7.76
N LEU A 5 -1.23 1.01 7.86
CA LEU A 5 -0.29 1.17 6.75
C LEU A 5 0.40 -0.15 6.45
N ALA A 6 0.16 -0.70 5.26
CA ALA A 6 0.69 -1.99 4.85
C ALA A 6 1.48 -1.93 3.53
N THR A 7 2.82 -1.89 3.61
CA THR A 7 3.71 -1.91 2.43
C THR A 7 4.84 -2.92 2.61
N TRP A 8 5.57 -3.23 1.54
CA TRP A 8 6.84 -3.95 1.64
C TRP A 8 7.88 -3.07 2.36
N ASN A 9 8.94 -3.68 2.90
CA ASN A 9 10.09 -3.02 3.54
C ASN A 9 11.01 -2.20 2.60
N HIS A 10 10.45 -1.50 1.61
CA HIS A 10 11.23 -0.65 0.70
C HIS A 10 11.77 0.60 1.42
N ASP A 11 12.97 1.04 1.03
CA ASP A 11 13.61 2.27 1.50
C ASP A 11 12.69 3.50 1.44
N ARG A 12 11.79 3.54 0.45
CA ARG A 12 10.80 4.61 0.25
C ARG A 12 9.67 4.64 1.28
N CYS A 13 9.31 3.51 1.87
CA CYS A 13 8.19 3.42 2.83
C CYS A 13 8.66 3.23 4.27
N MET A 14 9.84 2.64 4.49
CA MET A 14 10.40 2.43 5.83
C MET A 14 10.44 3.67 6.71
N PRO A 15 10.72 4.90 6.22
CA PRO A 15 10.66 6.10 7.04
C PRO A 15 9.30 6.36 7.71
N LEU A 16 8.20 5.89 7.11
CA LEU A 16 6.86 5.96 7.73
C LEU A 16 6.68 4.87 8.80
N HIS A 17 7.21 3.67 8.54
CA HIS A 17 7.10 2.54 9.46
C HIS A 17 7.94 2.69 10.74
N ASP A 18 9.12 3.32 10.63
CA ASP A 18 10.05 3.51 11.75
C ASP A 18 9.95 4.90 12.40
N GLY A 19 9.03 5.74 11.91
CA GLY A 19 8.74 7.05 12.48
C GLY A 19 9.74 8.16 12.13
N ARG A 20 10.72 7.92 11.25
CA ARG A 20 11.60 8.99 10.73
C ARG A 20 10.84 10.07 9.96
N VAL A 21 9.71 9.71 9.36
CA VAL A 21 8.76 10.63 8.71
C VAL A 21 7.40 10.42 9.34
N SER A 22 6.76 11.51 9.76
CA SER A 22 5.41 11.51 10.33
C SER A 22 4.48 12.43 9.55
N VAL A 23 3.18 12.15 9.64
CA VAL A 23 2.12 13.00 9.07
C VAL A 23 1.35 13.62 10.22
N PRO A 24 1.27 14.96 10.34
CA PRO A 24 0.56 15.60 11.43
C PRO A 24 -0.87 15.08 11.60
N GLY A 25 -1.21 14.67 12.83
CA GLY A 25 -2.55 14.16 13.17
C GLY A 25 -2.84 12.72 12.75
N VAL A 26 -1.88 12.00 12.15
CA VAL A 26 -2.00 10.59 11.78
C VAL A 26 -1.08 9.73 12.64
N ASP A 27 -1.64 8.64 13.16
CA ASP A 27 -0.92 7.56 13.83
C ASP A 27 -0.99 6.31 12.95
N PHE A 28 0.16 5.78 12.54
CA PHE A 28 0.22 4.63 11.65
C PHE A 28 0.35 3.33 12.44
N GLU A 29 -0.64 2.44 12.29
CA GLU A 29 -0.46 1.03 12.63
C GLU A 29 0.31 0.34 11.50
N SER A 30 1.57 0.03 11.78
CA SER A 30 2.55 -0.43 10.80
C SER A 30 2.46 -1.93 10.55
N HIS A 31 2.27 -2.33 9.29
CA HIS A 31 2.27 -3.71 8.82
C HIS A 31 3.28 -3.85 7.66
N ILE A 32 4.28 -4.71 7.81
CA ILE A 32 5.29 -4.92 6.76
C ILE A 32 5.09 -6.32 6.18
N LEU A 33 4.68 -6.38 4.90
CA LEU A 33 4.38 -7.63 4.21
C LEU A 33 4.91 -7.60 2.77
N PRO A 34 5.30 -8.75 2.21
CA PRO A 34 5.67 -8.81 0.81
C PRO A 34 4.48 -8.50 -0.11
N THR A 35 4.71 -7.90 -1.27
CA THR A 35 3.73 -7.55 -2.31
C THR A 35 2.95 -8.76 -2.80
N GLY A 36 3.59 -9.95 -2.82
CA GLY A 36 2.91 -11.22 -3.10
C GLY A 36 1.80 -11.58 -2.10
N LYS A 37 1.84 -11.01 -0.88
CA LYS A 37 0.74 -11.09 0.11
C LYS A 37 -0.16 -9.85 0.07
N LEU A 38 0.41 -8.66 -0.10
CA LEU A 38 -0.36 -7.41 -0.08
C LEU A 38 -1.34 -7.32 -1.26
N PHE A 39 -0.94 -7.69 -2.48
CA PHE A 39 -1.79 -7.49 -3.66
C PHE A 39 -3.08 -8.32 -3.60
N PRO A 40 -3.06 -9.63 -3.25
CA PRO A 40 -4.29 -10.37 -3.04
C PRO A 40 -5.17 -9.79 -1.93
N LEU A 41 -4.58 -9.43 -0.78
CA LEU A 41 -5.31 -8.81 0.34
C LEU A 41 -5.98 -7.49 -0.08
N ALA A 42 -5.29 -6.66 -0.84
CA ALA A 42 -5.83 -5.41 -1.36
C ALA A 42 -6.99 -5.66 -2.34
N VAL A 43 -6.83 -6.60 -3.27
CA VAL A 43 -7.84 -6.88 -4.29
C VAL A 43 -9.09 -7.54 -3.71
N GLN A 44 -8.93 -8.44 -2.74
CA GLN A 44 -10.01 -9.31 -2.28
C GLN A 44 -10.70 -8.78 -1.02
N GLU A 45 -9.95 -8.16 -0.10
CA GLU A 45 -10.44 -7.84 1.24
C GLU A 45 -10.43 -6.35 1.56
N ALA A 46 -9.70 -5.53 0.77
CA ALA A 46 -9.45 -4.12 1.09
C ALA A 46 -9.04 -3.91 2.58
N ARG A 47 -8.19 -4.81 3.08
CA ARG A 47 -7.96 -5.01 4.53
C ARG A 47 -7.32 -3.82 5.25
N PHE A 48 -6.55 -3.00 4.56
CA PHE A 48 -5.76 -1.92 5.15
C PHE A 48 -6.21 -0.57 4.60
N ASP A 49 -6.13 0.48 5.40
CA ASP A 49 -6.48 1.84 4.97
C ASP A 49 -5.53 2.34 3.87
N ILE A 50 -4.24 1.98 3.98
CA ILE A 50 -3.20 2.31 3.01
C ILE A 50 -2.40 1.05 2.70
N THR A 51 -2.33 0.66 1.42
CA THR A 51 -1.51 -0.48 1.00
C THR A 51 -0.97 -0.36 -0.41
N GLU A 52 0.01 -1.20 -0.75
CA GLU A 52 0.48 -1.36 -2.12
C GLU A 52 -0.43 -2.29 -2.93
N LEU A 53 -0.64 -1.93 -4.19
CA LEU A 53 -1.44 -2.70 -5.13
C LEU A 53 -0.78 -2.71 -6.51
N SER A 54 -0.91 -3.82 -7.23
CA SER A 54 -0.55 -3.91 -8.64
C SER A 54 -1.33 -2.90 -9.48
N ILE A 55 -0.64 -2.08 -10.28
CA ILE A 55 -1.29 -1.10 -11.17
C ILE A 55 -2.28 -1.77 -12.14
N SER A 56 -1.94 -2.95 -12.66
CA SER A 56 -2.83 -3.70 -13.57
C SER A 56 -4.09 -4.16 -12.84
N SER A 57 -3.97 -4.62 -11.60
CA SER A 57 -5.10 -5.02 -10.77
C SER A 57 -5.98 -3.83 -10.40
N TYR A 58 -5.37 -2.69 -10.07
CA TYR A 58 -6.08 -1.44 -9.79
C TYR A 58 -6.89 -0.96 -11.01
N ILE A 59 -6.27 -0.86 -12.18
CA ILE A 59 -6.94 -0.45 -13.43
C ILE A 59 -8.12 -1.40 -13.74
N LEU A 60 -7.94 -2.70 -13.54
CA LEU A 60 -9.01 -3.68 -13.74
C LEU A 60 -10.20 -3.42 -12.80
N GLN A 61 -9.95 -3.24 -11.50
CA GLN A 61 -11.03 -2.94 -10.55
C GLN A 61 -11.73 -1.61 -10.87
N VAL A 62 -10.98 -0.57 -11.23
CA VAL A 62 -11.54 0.73 -11.63
C VAL A 62 -12.42 0.57 -12.87
N SER A 63 -11.95 -0.17 -13.89
CA SER A 63 -12.73 -0.41 -15.12
C SER A 63 -14.06 -1.13 -14.87
N ARG A 64 -14.14 -1.90 -13.77
CA ARG A 64 -15.35 -2.61 -13.34
C ARG A 64 -16.21 -1.82 -12.36
N GLY A 65 -15.74 -0.67 -11.86
CA GLY A 65 -16.41 0.06 -10.79
C GLY A 65 -16.34 -0.63 -9.42
N GLU A 66 -15.37 -1.53 -9.22
CA GLU A 66 -15.24 -2.37 -8.01
C GLU A 66 -14.08 -1.93 -7.11
N SER A 67 -13.37 -0.85 -7.45
CA SER A 67 -12.17 -0.48 -6.70
C SER A 67 -12.52 0.11 -5.34
N ALA A 68 -11.97 -0.49 -4.28
CA ALA A 68 -12.07 0.00 -2.91
C ALA A 68 -11.06 1.11 -2.58
N TYR A 69 -10.09 1.34 -3.47
CA TYR A 69 -8.97 2.26 -3.23
C TYR A 69 -8.98 3.43 -4.20
N THR A 70 -8.41 4.56 -3.77
CA THR A 70 -8.00 5.66 -4.64
C THR A 70 -6.49 5.64 -4.75
N ALA A 71 -5.95 5.52 -5.97
CA ALA A 71 -4.51 5.48 -6.17
C ALA A 71 -3.84 6.83 -5.86
N ILE A 72 -2.68 6.75 -5.20
CA ILE A 72 -1.72 7.85 -5.04
C ILE A 72 -0.69 7.71 -6.17
N PRO A 73 -0.24 8.79 -6.84
CA PRO A 73 0.75 8.72 -7.92
C PRO A 73 2.18 8.48 -7.39
N ALA A 74 2.37 7.43 -6.59
CA ALA A 74 3.63 7.03 -5.98
C ALA A 74 3.98 5.58 -6.38
N PHE A 75 5.10 5.40 -7.09
CA PHE A 75 5.57 4.11 -7.59
C PHE A 75 6.73 3.60 -6.75
N VAL A 76 6.42 3.05 -5.57
CA VAL A 76 7.40 2.73 -4.53
C VAL A 76 8.13 1.39 -4.74
N SER A 77 7.46 0.39 -5.30
CA SER A 77 8.07 -0.90 -5.66
C SER A 77 8.85 -0.79 -6.98
N ARG A 78 10.17 -0.66 -6.90
CA ARG A 78 11.09 -0.69 -8.05
C ARG A 78 12.18 -1.72 -7.81
N ALA A 79 12.18 -2.80 -8.59
CA ALA A 79 13.19 -3.86 -8.53
C ALA A 79 13.43 -4.45 -9.92
N PHE A 80 14.66 -4.93 -10.16
CA PHE A 80 14.95 -5.78 -11.31
C PHE A 80 14.47 -7.20 -11.02
N ARG A 81 13.60 -7.74 -11.88
CA ARG A 81 13.18 -9.14 -11.83
C ARG A 81 14.13 -9.93 -12.74
N HIS A 82 14.90 -10.84 -12.15
CA HIS A 82 15.82 -11.75 -12.84
C HIS A 82 15.21 -13.14 -12.92
#